data_AF-A0A495WMK8-F1
#
_entry.id   AF-A0A495WMK8-F1
#
_cell.length_a   1.000
_cell.length_b   1.000
_cell.length_c   1.000
_cell.angle_alpha   90.00
_cell.angle_beta   90.00
_cell.angle_gamma   90.00
#
_symmetry.space_group_name_H-M   'P 1'
#
loop_
_entity.id
_entity.type
_entity.pdbx_description
1 polymer ?
#
loop_
_entity_poly.entity_id
_entity_poly.type
_entity_poly.pdbx_seq_one_letter_code
_entity_poly.pdbx_strand_id
1 'polypeptide(L)'
;MFIFLDESGTFLHSPVRDSWCVVAAYVIPEHLRRKVDALMLRVRRMGNNGAETKLKHLSDEQYVWFLSELKKLGGVAFAVAVDVGLHSPSEIERHRNGQADKIVEHREKMIHEAARQGLTDLSNQIRSLPLQLYTQLRCQLQIFHKIIATASLYFVQRHPPALGHFRWRLDQKARVPTAYENAFRKILPAILQTISLEEPMIMLKGGDYSHFERFNYPTGEEPTYLQDHYGIEARGGGDVINIGQVVREDFELVDSAGCAGVQVADLLSSGLRRLLRGGFSNPETVAQLLGSNMVQEVRNQVPVMLVSLDKTADVSSGVAHLLRIISASTRPMLTQ
;
A
#
# COMPACT_ATOMS: atom_id res chain seq x y z
N MET A 1 -12.21 -9.15 -1.17
CA MET A 1 -11.09 -9.02 -2.13
C MET A 1 -9.81 -9.51 -1.51
N PHE A 2 -8.89 -10.00 -2.34
CA PHE A 2 -7.51 -10.28 -1.95
C PHE A 2 -6.62 -9.09 -2.26
N ILE A 3 -5.71 -8.77 -1.34
CA ILE A 3 -4.75 -7.68 -1.43
C ILE A 3 -3.37 -8.28 -1.20
N PHE A 4 -2.57 -8.33 -2.26
CA PHE A 4 -1.22 -8.88 -2.22
C PHE A 4 -0.23 -7.74 -2.21
N LEU A 5 0.78 -7.79 -1.34
CA LEU A 5 1.78 -6.74 -1.20
C LEU A 5 3.19 -7.30 -1.26
N ASP A 6 4.08 -6.56 -1.91
CA ASP A 6 5.52 -6.78 -1.83
C ASP A 6 6.28 -5.48 -2.10
N GLU A 7 7.57 -5.47 -1.81
CA GLU A 7 8.43 -4.32 -2.05
C GLU A 7 9.72 -4.67 -2.80
N SER A 8 10.26 -3.68 -3.50
CA SER A 8 11.52 -3.77 -4.21
C SER A 8 12.42 -2.62 -3.82
N GLY A 9 13.66 -2.95 -3.46
CA GLY A 9 14.66 -1.98 -3.00
C GLY A 9 15.10 -2.22 -1.57
N THR A 10 16.18 -1.55 -1.18
CA THR A 10 16.77 -1.70 0.15
C THR A 10 16.26 -0.64 1.12
N PHE A 11 15.50 0.37 0.70
CA PHE A 11 14.99 1.46 1.55
C PHE A 11 16.06 2.17 2.41
N LEU A 12 17.34 1.96 2.10
CA LEU A 12 18.51 2.52 2.76
C LEU A 12 18.99 3.75 2.00
N HIS A 13 19.44 4.78 2.71
CA HIS A 13 20.00 5.98 2.10
C HIS A 13 21.02 5.65 0.99
N SER A 14 20.90 6.36 -0.12
CA SER A 14 21.84 6.32 -1.24
C SER A 14 22.44 7.71 -1.44
N PRO A 15 23.74 7.86 -1.71
CA PRO A 15 24.31 9.15 -2.09
C PRO A 15 23.87 9.60 -3.49
N VAL A 16 23.20 8.74 -4.25
CA VAL A 16 22.78 8.98 -5.64
C VAL A 16 21.28 9.27 -5.69
N ARG A 17 20.88 10.41 -6.28
CA ARG A 17 19.48 10.75 -6.58
C ARG A 17 18.84 9.70 -7.51
N ASP A 18 17.51 9.66 -7.56
CA ASP A 18 16.75 8.67 -8.34
C ASP A 18 17.08 7.21 -7.96
N SER A 19 17.44 6.99 -6.69
CA SER A 19 17.61 5.67 -6.10
C SER A 19 16.26 5.18 -5.59
N TRP A 20 15.40 4.78 -6.51
CA TRP A 20 14.02 4.44 -6.18
C TRP A 20 13.89 3.10 -5.44
N CYS A 21 13.05 3.11 -4.40
CA CYS A 21 12.46 1.94 -3.77
C CYS A 21 10.94 2.02 -3.91
N VAL A 22 10.29 0.86 -4.05
CA VAL A 22 8.86 0.79 -4.37
C VAL A 22 8.19 -0.26 -3.48
N VAL A 23 7.05 0.09 -2.90
CA VAL A 23 6.08 -0.86 -2.36
C VAL A 23 4.94 -0.93 -3.37
N ALA A 24 4.56 -2.12 -3.80
CA ALA A 24 3.44 -2.31 -4.71
C ALA A 24 2.44 -3.31 -4.15
N ALA A 25 1.20 -3.16 -4.60
CA ALA A 25 0.13 -4.08 -4.28
C ALA A 25 -0.64 -4.49 -5.53
N TYR A 26 -1.21 -5.68 -5.50
CA TYR A 26 -2.21 -6.13 -6.46
C TYR A 26 -3.49 -6.52 -5.73
N VAL A 27 -4.61 -5.91 -6.12
CA VAL A 27 -5.91 -6.09 -5.50
C VAL A 27 -6.87 -6.73 -6.49
N ILE A 28 -7.55 -7.79 -6.08
CA ILE A 28 -8.46 -8.53 -6.97
C ILE A 28 -9.71 -9.04 -6.23
N PRO A 29 -10.91 -9.01 -6.86
CA PRO A 29 -12.08 -9.70 -6.33
C PRO A 29 -11.82 -11.18 -6.10
N GLU A 30 -12.39 -11.71 -5.01
CA GLU A 30 -12.11 -13.08 -4.55
C GLU A 30 -12.42 -14.15 -5.60
N HIS A 31 -13.57 -14.02 -6.28
CA HIS A 31 -13.99 -14.94 -7.33
C HIS A 31 -13.07 -14.96 -8.57
N LEU A 32 -12.19 -13.96 -8.74
CA LEU A 32 -11.25 -13.87 -9.86
C LEU A 32 -9.84 -14.36 -9.50
N ARG A 33 -9.56 -14.68 -8.24
CA ARG A 33 -8.22 -15.08 -7.76
C ARG A 33 -7.62 -16.20 -8.59
N ARG A 34 -8.39 -17.25 -8.94
CA ARG A 34 -7.89 -18.40 -9.72
C ARG A 34 -7.30 -18.02 -11.08
N LYS A 35 -7.72 -16.89 -11.67
CA LYS A 35 -7.15 -16.39 -12.92
C LYS A 35 -5.71 -15.92 -12.74
N VAL A 36 -5.37 -15.41 -11.55
CA VAL A 36 -3.99 -15.02 -11.19
C VAL A 36 -3.10 -16.26 -11.12
N ASP A 37 -3.58 -17.32 -10.48
CA ASP A 37 -2.84 -18.59 -10.39
C ASP A 37 -2.53 -19.14 -11.79
N ALA A 38 -3.52 -19.12 -12.70
CA ALA A 38 -3.34 -19.53 -14.09
C ALA A 38 -2.33 -18.67 -14.86
N LEU A 39 -2.35 -17.35 -14.68
CA LEU A 39 -1.35 -16.45 -15.28
C LEU A 39 0.04 -16.76 -14.75
N MET A 40 0.20 -16.90 -13.43
CA MET A 40 1.50 -17.12 -12.82
C MET A 40 2.10 -18.47 -13.18
N LEU A 41 1.30 -19.52 -13.41
CA LEU A 41 1.81 -20.77 -13.97
C LEU A 41 2.48 -20.56 -15.34
N ARG A 42 1.93 -19.70 -16.20
CA ARG A 42 2.52 -19.38 -17.51
C ARG A 42 3.79 -18.56 -17.35
N VAL A 43 3.78 -17.53 -16.50
CA VAL A 43 4.96 -16.72 -16.17
C VAL A 43 6.10 -17.60 -15.67
N ARG A 44 5.81 -18.53 -14.75
CA ARG A 44 6.81 -19.46 -14.20
C ARG A 44 7.43 -20.37 -15.25
N ARG A 45 6.63 -20.90 -16.17
CA ARG A 45 7.12 -21.72 -17.28
C ARG A 45 8.04 -20.95 -18.22
N MET A 46 7.74 -19.69 -18.51
CA MET A 46 8.55 -18.87 -19.43
C MET A 46 9.81 -18.30 -18.79
N GLY A 47 9.76 -17.94 -17.51
CA GLY A 47 10.85 -17.24 -16.84
C GLY A 47 11.82 -18.15 -16.10
N ASN A 48 11.32 -19.15 -15.35
CA ASN A 48 12.18 -19.93 -14.46
C ASN A 48 11.81 -21.42 -14.40
N ASN A 49 11.55 -22.03 -15.56
CA ASN A 49 11.32 -23.48 -15.69
C ASN A 49 10.25 -24.04 -14.72
N GLY A 50 9.21 -23.26 -14.43
CA GLY A 50 8.13 -23.63 -13.52
C GLY A 50 8.34 -23.25 -12.05
N ALA A 51 9.54 -22.83 -11.66
CA ALA A 51 9.83 -22.30 -10.32
C ALA A 51 9.43 -20.82 -10.19
N GLU A 52 9.56 -20.30 -8.96
CA GLU A 52 9.29 -18.88 -8.68
C GLU A 52 10.09 -17.98 -9.63
N THR A 53 9.41 -17.03 -10.24
CA THR A 53 9.95 -16.14 -11.28
C THR A 53 9.99 -14.72 -10.76
N LYS A 54 11.19 -14.16 -10.69
CA LYS A 54 11.47 -12.76 -10.38
C LYS A 54 11.69 -11.98 -11.68
N LEU A 55 11.65 -10.65 -11.62
CA LEU A 55 11.80 -9.81 -12.81
C LEU A 55 13.08 -10.11 -13.61
N LYS A 56 14.21 -10.41 -12.95
CA LYS A 56 15.49 -10.74 -13.59
C LYS A 56 15.46 -11.99 -14.48
N HIS A 57 14.42 -12.83 -14.33
CA HIS A 57 14.22 -14.04 -15.12
C HIS A 57 13.37 -13.78 -16.38
N LEU A 58 12.86 -12.56 -16.57
CA LEU A 58 12.01 -12.19 -17.69
C LEU A 58 12.76 -11.23 -18.62
N SER A 59 12.64 -11.44 -19.93
CA SER A 59 12.99 -10.41 -20.91
C SER A 59 12.02 -9.22 -20.83
N ASP A 60 12.38 -8.09 -21.44
CA ASP A 60 11.50 -6.92 -21.51
C ASP A 60 10.17 -7.26 -22.23
N GLU A 61 10.22 -8.07 -23.29
CA GLU A 61 9.04 -8.54 -24.03
C GLU A 61 8.16 -9.45 -23.19
N GLN A 62 8.75 -10.36 -22.42
CA GLN A 62 8.02 -11.24 -21.52
C GLN A 62 7.35 -10.46 -20.39
N TYR A 63 8.01 -9.40 -19.89
CA TYR A 63 7.43 -8.51 -18.88
C TYR A 63 6.27 -7.68 -19.45
N VAL A 64 6.42 -7.13 -20.66
CA VAL A 64 5.35 -6.44 -21.41
C VAL A 64 4.15 -7.36 -21.64
N TRP A 65 4.41 -8.61 -22.03
CA TRP A 65 3.37 -9.64 -22.17
C TRP A 65 2.66 -9.89 -20.83
N PHE A 66 3.41 -10.03 -19.73
CA PHE A 66 2.84 -10.26 -18.40
C PHE A 66 1.90 -9.13 -17.99
N LEU A 67 2.32 -7.87 -18.14
CA LEU A 67 1.46 -6.72 -17.81
C LEU A 67 0.20 -6.67 -18.68
N SER A 68 0.32 -7.05 -19.95
CA SER A 68 -0.80 -7.09 -20.89
C SER A 68 -1.83 -8.17 -20.53
N GLU A 69 -1.38 -9.33 -20.04
CA GLU A 69 -2.27 -10.38 -19.57
C GLU A 69 -2.87 -10.06 -18.19
N LEU A 70 -2.07 -9.51 -17.28
CA LEU A 70 -2.52 -9.09 -15.95
C LEU A 70 -3.70 -8.11 -16.05
N LYS A 71 -3.63 -7.19 -17.02
CA LYS A 71 -4.69 -6.20 -17.29
C LYS A 71 -6.06 -6.86 -17.49
N LYS A 72 -6.11 -8.04 -18.08
CA LYS A 72 -7.35 -8.75 -18.45
C LYS A 72 -8.01 -9.44 -17.26
N LEU A 73 -7.34 -9.53 -16.11
CA LEU A 73 -7.79 -10.34 -14.98
C LEU A 73 -8.82 -9.66 -14.06
N GLY A 74 -9.06 -8.36 -14.24
CA GLY A 74 -10.03 -7.59 -13.46
C GLY A 74 -9.53 -7.11 -12.09
N GLY A 75 -8.30 -7.46 -11.70
CA GLY A 75 -7.62 -6.84 -10.56
C GLY A 75 -6.88 -5.56 -10.96
N VAL A 76 -6.39 -4.82 -9.96
CA VAL A 76 -5.72 -3.52 -10.12
C VAL A 76 -4.50 -3.40 -9.22
N ALA A 77 -3.51 -2.65 -9.69
CA ALA A 77 -2.26 -2.39 -9.00
C ALA A 77 -2.28 -1.05 -8.26
N PHE A 78 -1.54 -0.99 -7.16
CA PHE A 78 -1.26 0.23 -6.40
C PHE A 78 0.24 0.32 -6.14
N ALA A 79 0.77 1.54 -6.04
CA ALA A 79 2.18 1.72 -5.77
C ALA A 79 2.49 2.97 -4.95
N VAL A 80 3.48 2.84 -4.08
CA VAL A 80 4.16 3.93 -3.39
C VAL A 80 5.64 3.82 -3.68
N ALA A 81 6.27 4.93 -4.07
CA ALA A 81 7.69 5.01 -4.36
C ALA A 81 8.37 6.08 -3.50
N VAL A 82 9.62 5.81 -3.12
CA VAL A 82 10.48 6.74 -2.39
C VAL A 82 11.86 6.78 -3.06
N ASP A 83 12.38 7.98 -3.26
CA ASP A 83 13.78 8.16 -3.64
C ASP A 83 14.63 8.22 -2.38
N VAL A 84 15.37 7.14 -2.10
CA VAL A 84 16.26 7.09 -0.93
C VAL A 84 17.53 7.92 -1.12
N GLY A 85 17.74 8.48 -2.31
CA GLY A 85 18.72 9.52 -2.58
C GLY A 85 18.29 10.94 -2.23
N LEU A 86 17.03 11.15 -1.84
CA LEU A 86 16.51 12.48 -1.48
C LEU A 86 16.84 12.89 -0.04
N HIS A 87 16.76 11.94 0.88
CA HIS A 87 16.81 12.21 2.32
C HIS A 87 18.15 11.79 2.89
N SER A 88 18.78 12.66 3.69
CA SER A 88 19.96 12.27 4.45
C SER A 88 19.58 11.33 5.60
N PRO A 89 20.52 10.51 6.12
CA PRO A 89 20.24 9.67 7.28
C PRO A 89 19.75 10.46 8.51
N SER A 90 20.30 11.66 8.75
CA SER A 90 19.90 12.50 9.89
C SER A 90 18.49 13.08 9.74
N GLU A 91 18.04 13.34 8.51
CA GLU A 91 16.66 13.76 8.23
C GLU A 91 15.66 12.64 8.48
N ILE A 92 15.99 11.42 8.05
CA ILE A 92 15.17 10.23 8.32
C ILE A 92 15.09 9.97 9.82
N GLU A 93 16.22 10.07 10.53
CA GLU A 93 16.28 9.91 11.98
C GLU A 93 15.46 10.97 12.72
N ARG A 94 15.60 12.24 12.35
CA ARG A 94 14.81 13.34 12.91
C ARG A 94 13.32 13.10 12.72
N HIS A 95 12.90 12.72 11.50
CA HIS A 95 11.51 12.42 11.21
C HIS A 95 11.02 11.22 12.03
N ARG A 96 11.78 10.12 12.11
CA ARG A 96 11.44 8.94 12.94
C ARG A 96 11.25 9.31 14.41
N ASN A 97 12.21 10.03 14.97
CA ASN A 97 12.20 10.40 16.39
C ASN A 97 11.04 11.37 16.68
N GLY A 98 10.80 12.36 15.81
CA GLY A 98 9.66 13.27 15.94
C GLY A 98 8.32 12.54 15.88
N GLN A 99 8.16 11.54 15.02
CA GLN A 99 6.94 10.70 14.99
C GLN A 99 6.79 9.86 16.26
N ALA A 100 7.89 9.31 16.80
CA ALA A 100 7.87 8.60 18.08
C ALA A 100 7.46 9.52 19.24
N ASP A 101 7.97 10.75 19.27
CA ASP A 101 7.63 11.74 20.30
C ASP A 101 6.14 12.14 20.23
N LYS A 102 5.59 12.28 19.02
CA LYS A 102 4.16 12.57 18.81
C LYS A 102 3.23 11.48 19.35
N ILE A 103 3.65 10.22 19.35
CA ILE A 103 2.84 9.12 19.90
C ILE A 103 2.65 9.23 21.41
N VAL A 104 3.61 9.79 22.14
CA VAL A 104 3.56 9.94 23.60
C VAL A 104 3.17 11.34 24.07
N GLU A 105 3.01 12.30 23.16
CA GLU A 105 2.68 13.71 23.46
C GLU A 105 1.43 13.86 24.35
N HIS A 106 0.46 12.96 24.20
CA HIS A 106 -0.80 12.98 24.95
C HIS A 106 -0.99 11.76 25.86
N ARG A 107 0.10 11.02 26.16
CA ARG A 107 0.05 9.80 26.99
C ARG A 107 -0.65 10.04 28.33
N GLU A 108 -0.36 11.15 28.99
CA GLU A 108 -0.91 11.46 30.32
C GLU A 108 -2.43 11.69 30.31
N LYS A 109 -3.04 11.98 29.14
CA LYS A 109 -4.50 12.09 28.99
C LYS A 109 -5.20 10.73 29.03
N MET A 110 -4.48 9.62 28.88
CA MET A 110 -5.07 8.28 28.92
C MET A 110 -5.47 7.91 30.36
N ILE A 111 -6.68 7.36 30.51
CA ILE A 111 -7.23 6.94 31.81
C ILE A 111 -6.58 5.64 32.29
N HIS A 112 -6.34 4.70 31.37
CA HIS A 112 -5.84 3.36 31.71
C HIS A 112 -4.31 3.27 31.61
N GLU A 113 -3.68 2.77 32.67
CA GLU A 113 -2.21 2.59 32.72
C GLU A 113 -1.69 1.64 31.63
N ALA A 114 -2.43 0.58 31.33
CA ALA A 114 -2.10 -0.33 30.23
C ALA A 114 -2.05 0.38 28.87
N ALA A 115 -2.91 1.38 28.64
CA ALA A 115 -2.89 2.18 27.41
C ALA A 115 -1.68 3.13 27.39
N ARG A 116 -1.32 3.73 28.53
CA ARG A 116 -0.11 4.56 28.66
C ARG A 116 1.16 3.78 28.37
N GLN A 117 1.26 2.58 28.93
CA GLN A 117 2.37 1.68 28.66
C GLN A 117 2.39 1.27 27.18
N GLY A 118 1.22 0.95 26.61
CA GLY A 118 1.08 0.64 25.19
C GLY A 118 1.59 1.74 24.25
N LEU A 119 1.32 3.02 24.54
CA LEU A 119 1.85 4.15 23.79
C LEU A 119 3.37 4.31 23.95
N THR A 120 3.87 4.09 25.17
CA THR A 120 5.31 4.16 25.46
C THR A 120 6.07 3.06 24.71
N ASP A 121 5.57 1.83 24.76
CA ASP A 121 6.12 0.69 24.02
C ASP A 121 6.11 0.96 22.52
N LEU A 122 5.01 1.51 22.00
CA LEU A 122 4.84 1.87 20.60
C LEU A 122 5.87 2.92 20.15
N SER A 123 6.01 4.01 20.90
CA SER A 123 7.02 5.05 20.64
C SER A 123 8.43 4.46 20.64
N ASN A 124 8.75 3.63 21.64
CA ASN A 124 10.07 3.00 21.74
C ASN A 124 10.33 2.02 20.58
N GLN A 125 9.32 1.28 20.14
CA GLN A 125 9.41 0.40 18.98
C GLN A 125 9.70 1.18 17.70
N ILE A 126 9.02 2.31 17.46
CA ILE A 126 9.31 3.14 16.28
C ILE A 126 10.71 3.74 16.36
N ARG A 127 11.12 4.24 17.52
CA ARG A 127 12.44 4.85 17.73
C ARG A 127 13.57 3.84 17.53
N SER A 128 13.35 2.57 17.86
CA SER A 128 14.36 1.51 17.70
C SER A 128 14.45 0.93 16.29
N LEU A 129 13.51 1.25 15.39
CA LEU A 129 13.57 0.75 14.01
C LEU A 129 14.84 1.27 13.31
N PRO A 130 15.64 0.38 12.69
CA PRO A 130 16.66 0.79 11.72
C PRO A 130 16.07 1.74 10.68
N LEU A 131 16.83 2.76 10.27
CA LEU A 131 16.33 3.80 9.36
C LEU A 131 15.75 3.21 8.07
N GLN A 132 16.38 2.17 7.53
CA GLN A 132 15.87 1.41 6.39
C GLN A 132 14.44 0.89 6.60
N LEU A 133 14.20 0.21 7.73
CA LEU A 133 12.89 -0.35 8.05
C LEU A 133 11.87 0.75 8.35
N TYR A 134 12.32 1.88 8.88
CA TYR A 134 11.47 3.04 9.07
C TYR A 134 11.00 3.67 7.74
N THR A 135 11.89 3.85 6.75
CA THR A 135 11.47 4.37 5.45
C THR A 135 10.60 3.36 4.68
N GLN A 136 10.85 2.06 4.82
CA GLN A 136 9.93 1.02 4.34
C GLN A 136 8.55 1.09 5.01
N LEU A 137 8.52 1.23 6.34
CA LEU A 137 7.29 1.37 7.12
C LEU A 137 6.41 2.51 6.62
N ARG A 138 7.01 3.68 6.39
CA ARG A 138 6.28 4.85 5.88
C ARG A 138 5.63 4.57 4.54
N CYS A 139 6.32 3.88 3.63
CA CYS A 139 5.74 3.51 2.33
C CYS A 139 4.60 2.49 2.48
N GLN A 140 4.76 1.49 3.34
CA GLN A 140 3.73 0.49 3.61
C GLN A 140 2.48 1.09 4.27
N LEU A 141 2.63 2.05 5.18
CA LEU A 141 1.47 2.74 5.78
C LEU A 141 0.67 3.51 4.74
N GLN A 142 1.36 4.22 3.84
CA GLN A 142 0.72 5.01 2.78
C GLN A 142 -0.02 4.12 1.76
N ILE A 143 0.56 2.99 1.37
CA ILE A 143 -0.11 2.13 0.38
C ILE A 143 -1.36 1.46 0.97
N PHE A 144 -1.36 1.11 2.26
CA PHE A 144 -2.56 0.59 2.92
C PHE A 144 -3.70 1.60 2.91
N HIS A 145 -3.42 2.85 3.29
CA HIS A 145 -4.41 3.93 3.22
C HIS A 145 -4.94 4.10 1.80
N LYS A 146 -4.03 4.20 0.82
CA LYS A 146 -4.38 4.36 -0.60
C LYS A 146 -5.27 3.23 -1.12
N ILE A 147 -4.95 1.98 -0.79
CA ILE A 147 -5.75 0.81 -1.19
C ILE A 147 -7.15 0.90 -0.59
N ILE A 148 -7.27 1.15 0.71
CA ILE A 148 -8.58 1.18 1.37
C ILE A 148 -9.43 2.30 0.78
N ALA A 149 -8.87 3.49 0.56
CA ALA A 149 -9.61 4.62 -0.01
C ALA A 149 -10.00 4.38 -1.48
N THR A 150 -9.08 3.90 -2.30
CA THR A 150 -9.26 3.89 -3.76
C THR A 150 -9.84 2.57 -4.28
N ALA A 151 -9.42 1.43 -3.71
CA ALA A 151 -9.96 0.14 -4.12
C ALA A 151 -11.44 0.01 -3.73
N SER A 152 -11.84 0.56 -2.58
CA SER A 152 -13.25 0.56 -2.15
C SER A 152 -14.13 1.28 -3.16
N LEU A 153 -13.73 2.48 -3.59
CA LEU A 153 -14.40 3.24 -4.66
C LEU A 153 -14.38 2.51 -6.00
N TYR A 154 -13.26 1.90 -6.37
CA TYR A 154 -13.14 1.23 -7.66
C TYR A 154 -14.04 0.00 -7.74
N PHE A 155 -14.09 -0.79 -6.66
CA PHE A 155 -14.82 -2.06 -6.61
C PHE A 155 -16.29 -1.90 -6.24
N VAL A 156 -16.71 -0.86 -5.51
CA VAL A 156 -18.15 -0.62 -5.32
C VAL A 156 -18.87 -0.42 -6.66
N GLN A 157 -18.19 0.15 -7.65
CA GLN A 157 -18.75 0.43 -8.96
C GLN A 157 -18.81 -0.79 -9.91
N ARG A 158 -18.19 -1.91 -9.53
CA ARG A 158 -17.95 -3.05 -10.44
C ARG A 158 -18.23 -4.40 -9.83
N HIS A 159 -17.82 -4.58 -8.59
CA HIS A 159 -17.91 -5.79 -7.81
C HIS A 159 -18.18 -5.47 -6.33
N PRO A 160 -19.37 -4.93 -5.97
CA PRO A 160 -19.73 -4.66 -4.57
C PRO A 160 -19.42 -5.80 -3.59
N PRO A 161 -19.66 -7.09 -3.91
CA PRO A 161 -19.33 -8.19 -3.00
C PRO A 161 -17.84 -8.31 -2.67
N ALA A 162 -16.95 -7.73 -3.49
CA ALA A 162 -15.52 -7.72 -3.22
C ALA A 162 -15.18 -6.92 -1.94
N LEU A 163 -16.04 -5.99 -1.53
CA LEU A 163 -15.86 -5.16 -0.33
C LEU A 163 -16.18 -5.88 0.97
N GLY A 164 -16.79 -7.08 0.95
CA GLY A 164 -17.13 -7.81 2.17
C GLY A 164 -15.94 -8.42 2.91
N HIS A 165 -14.77 -8.50 2.27
CA HIS A 165 -13.56 -9.05 2.88
C HIS A 165 -12.34 -8.27 2.41
N PHE A 166 -11.40 -8.01 3.32
CA PHE A 166 -10.09 -7.42 2.99
C PHE A 166 -9.02 -8.42 3.42
N ARG A 167 -8.58 -9.25 2.47
CA ARG A 167 -7.64 -10.36 2.75
C ARG A 167 -6.22 -9.94 2.39
N TRP A 168 -5.46 -9.51 3.39
CA TRP A 168 -4.10 -9.00 3.23
C TRP A 168 -3.10 -10.15 3.20
N ARG A 169 -2.26 -10.21 2.17
CA ARG A 169 -1.22 -11.21 1.96
C ARG A 169 0.09 -10.51 1.64
N LEU A 170 1.00 -10.50 2.60
CA LEU A 170 2.29 -9.82 2.49
C LEU A 170 3.40 -10.86 2.34
N ASP A 171 4.39 -10.58 1.50
CA ASP A 171 5.60 -11.40 1.41
C ASP A 171 6.32 -11.44 2.77
N GLN A 172 6.45 -12.64 3.34
CA GLN A 172 7.13 -12.85 4.61
C GLN A 172 8.66 -12.73 4.43
N LYS A 173 9.34 -12.05 5.35
CA LYS A 173 10.82 -11.90 5.27
C LYS A 173 11.60 -13.05 5.87
N ALA A 174 10.96 -13.79 6.77
CA ALA A 174 11.54 -14.97 7.40
C ALA A 174 10.44 -16.00 7.68
N ARG A 175 10.84 -17.22 8.04
CA ARG A 175 9.91 -18.29 8.42
C ARG A 175 9.07 -17.95 9.66
N VAL A 176 9.58 -17.05 10.50
CA VAL A 176 8.91 -16.54 11.70
C VAL A 176 8.78 -15.03 11.53
N PRO A 177 7.62 -14.43 11.88
CA PRO A 177 7.45 -12.98 11.82
C PRO A 177 8.56 -12.25 12.57
N THR A 178 9.21 -11.33 11.86
CA THR A 178 10.25 -10.46 12.38
C THR A 178 9.68 -9.48 13.42
N ALA A 179 10.56 -8.89 14.24
CA ALA A 179 10.16 -7.81 15.15
C ALA A 179 9.50 -6.64 14.41
N TYR A 180 9.98 -6.36 13.18
CA TYR A 180 9.40 -5.37 12.29
C TYR A 180 7.96 -5.70 11.89
N GLU A 181 7.70 -6.91 11.37
CA GLU A 181 6.36 -7.32 10.92
C GLU A 181 5.37 -7.32 12.10
N ASN A 182 5.82 -7.75 13.28
CA ASN A 182 5.01 -7.69 14.50
C ASN A 182 4.68 -6.25 14.92
N ALA A 183 5.68 -5.36 14.89
CA ALA A 183 5.46 -3.94 15.15
C ALA A 183 4.50 -3.35 14.12
N PHE A 184 4.77 -3.53 12.82
CA PHE A 184 3.91 -3.05 11.73
C PHE A 184 2.44 -3.43 11.94
N ARG A 185 2.15 -4.71 12.19
CA ARG A 185 0.78 -5.19 12.40
C ARG A 185 0.10 -4.56 13.62
N LYS A 186 0.87 -4.28 14.68
CA LYS A 186 0.38 -3.62 15.90
C LYS A 186 0.03 -2.16 15.64
N ILE A 187 0.91 -1.43 14.95
CA ILE A 187 0.81 0.03 14.79
C ILE A 187 -0.18 0.45 13.69
N LEU A 188 -0.32 -0.38 12.65
CA LEU A 188 -1.01 -0.05 11.41
C LEU A 188 -2.40 0.59 11.62
N PRO A 189 -3.32 0.04 12.45
CA PRO A 189 -4.65 0.61 12.60
C PRO A 189 -4.67 2.00 13.22
N ALA A 190 -3.84 2.25 14.24
CA ALA A 190 -3.80 3.54 14.92
C ALA A 190 -3.28 4.63 13.97
N ILE A 191 -2.30 4.28 13.13
CA ILE A 191 -1.77 5.20 12.13
C ILE A 191 -2.81 5.43 11.02
N LEU A 192 -3.46 4.39 10.51
CA LEU A 192 -4.51 4.55 9.49
C LEU A 192 -5.69 5.39 10.00
N GLN A 193 -6.06 5.23 11.27
CA GLN A 193 -7.07 6.09 11.89
C GLN A 193 -6.62 7.55 11.91
N THR A 194 -5.35 7.81 12.28
CA THR A 194 -4.79 9.17 12.27
C THR A 194 -4.85 9.77 10.86
N ILE A 195 -4.43 9.01 9.85
CA ILE A 195 -4.49 9.44 8.45
C ILE A 195 -5.95 9.73 8.05
N SER A 196 -6.93 8.91 8.46
CA SER A 196 -8.33 9.12 8.11
C SER A 196 -8.97 10.38 8.74
N LEU A 197 -8.37 10.92 9.81
CA LEU A 197 -8.83 12.19 10.40
C LEU A 197 -8.44 13.39 9.51
N GLU A 198 -7.26 13.31 8.88
CA GLU A 198 -6.77 14.33 7.96
C GLU A 198 -7.35 14.14 6.55
N GLU A 199 -7.38 12.89 6.08
CA GLU A 199 -7.83 12.47 4.77
C GLU A 199 -8.96 11.44 4.89
N PRO A 200 -10.19 11.87 5.20
CA PRO A 200 -11.32 10.96 5.34
C PRO A 200 -11.62 10.26 4.02
N MET A 201 -11.92 8.96 4.13
CA MET A 201 -12.36 8.14 3.01
C MET A 201 -13.61 8.75 2.38
N ILE A 202 -13.62 8.84 1.06
CA ILE A 202 -14.82 9.25 0.32
C ILE A 202 -15.66 8.04 -0.02
N MET A 203 -16.98 8.23 0.00
CA MET A 203 -17.96 7.21 -0.38
C MET A 203 -18.75 7.74 -1.57
N LEU A 204 -18.78 6.97 -2.66
CA LEU A 204 -19.61 7.29 -3.82
C LEU A 204 -21.11 7.24 -3.46
N LYS A 205 -21.83 8.34 -3.67
CA LYS A 205 -23.29 8.36 -3.48
C LYS A 205 -23.98 7.36 -4.41
N GLY A 206 -24.83 6.51 -3.85
CA GLY A 206 -25.55 5.47 -4.60
C GLY A 206 -24.74 4.20 -4.91
N GLY A 207 -23.50 4.10 -4.42
CA GLY A 207 -22.76 2.84 -4.44
C GLY A 207 -23.39 1.80 -3.52
N ASP A 208 -23.35 0.54 -3.92
CA ASP A 208 -23.80 -0.58 -3.09
C ASP A 208 -22.71 -0.97 -2.07
N TYR A 209 -22.81 -0.42 -0.87
CA TYR A 209 -21.90 -0.72 0.24
C TYR A 209 -22.46 -1.75 1.22
N SER A 210 -23.56 -2.44 0.89
CA SER A 210 -24.19 -3.43 1.78
C SER A 210 -23.22 -4.51 2.27
N HIS A 211 -22.24 -4.87 1.45
CA HIS A 211 -21.17 -5.81 1.82
C HIS A 211 -20.09 -5.19 2.74
N PHE A 212 -19.87 -3.89 2.65
CA PHE A 212 -18.87 -3.16 3.44
C PHE A 212 -19.40 -2.78 4.84
N GLU A 213 -20.72 -2.63 5.00
CA GLU A 213 -21.38 -2.22 6.26
C GLU A 213 -20.96 -3.04 7.50
N ARG A 214 -20.55 -4.30 7.31
CA ARG A 214 -20.02 -5.14 8.40
C ARG A 214 -18.74 -4.63 9.07
N PHE A 215 -18.08 -3.64 8.46
CA PHE A 215 -16.92 -2.96 9.01
C PHE A 215 -17.29 -1.67 9.74
N ASN A 216 -18.56 -1.28 9.76
CA ASN A 216 -19.01 -0.17 10.57
C ASN A 216 -19.13 -0.62 12.02
N TYR A 217 -18.86 0.29 12.96
CA TYR A 217 -19.24 0.05 14.35
C TYR A 217 -20.77 -0.06 14.42
N PRO A 218 -21.30 -1.03 15.20
CA PRO A 218 -22.71 -1.04 15.55
C PRO A 218 -23.11 0.30 16.19
N THR A 219 -24.33 0.76 15.92
CA THR A 219 -24.84 2.01 16.50
C THR A 219 -24.75 1.98 18.03
N GLY A 220 -24.06 2.97 18.60
CA GLY A 220 -23.84 3.11 20.04
C GLY A 220 -22.59 2.38 20.56
N GLU A 221 -21.88 1.63 19.71
CA GLU A 221 -20.60 0.99 20.02
C GLU A 221 -19.40 1.72 19.39
N GLU A 222 -19.65 2.84 18.69
CA GLU A 222 -18.58 3.66 18.14
C GLU A 222 -17.67 4.23 19.25
N PRO A 223 -16.34 4.30 19.03
CA PRO A 223 -15.44 4.89 20.00
C PRO A 223 -15.69 6.41 20.16
N THR A 224 -16.09 6.84 21.36
CA THR A 224 -16.39 8.26 21.66
C THR A 224 -15.16 9.10 22.01
N TYR A 225 -14.02 8.46 22.27
CA TYR A 225 -12.82 9.12 22.80
C TYR A 225 -12.30 10.27 21.93
N LEU A 226 -12.51 10.24 20.61
CA LEU A 226 -12.14 11.32 19.70
C LEU A 226 -12.98 12.57 19.96
N GLN A 227 -14.28 12.40 20.19
CA GLN A 227 -15.18 13.48 20.54
C GLN A 227 -14.90 13.94 21.98
N ASP A 228 -14.89 13.01 22.94
CA ASP A 228 -14.80 13.31 24.37
C ASP A 228 -13.50 14.04 24.76
N HIS A 229 -12.38 13.71 24.12
CA HIS A 229 -11.06 14.24 24.49
C HIS A 229 -10.48 15.26 23.51
N TYR A 230 -10.92 15.25 22.25
CA TYR A 230 -10.36 16.10 21.20
C TYR A 230 -11.41 16.98 20.50
N GLY A 231 -12.71 16.82 20.83
CA GLY A 231 -13.79 17.55 20.17
C GLY A 231 -13.94 17.20 18.69
N ILE A 232 -13.37 16.07 18.27
CA ILE A 232 -13.43 15.63 16.87
C ILE A 232 -14.70 14.81 16.71
N GLU A 233 -15.72 15.43 16.11
CA GLU A 233 -16.92 14.70 15.69
C GLU A 233 -16.57 13.69 14.60
N ALA A 234 -17.05 12.47 14.76
CA ALA A 234 -17.05 11.51 13.66
C ALA A 234 -17.91 12.10 12.54
N ARG A 235 -17.27 12.60 11.48
CA ARG A 235 -17.97 13.19 10.34
C ARG A 235 -18.72 12.09 9.58
N GLY A 236 -20.04 12.10 9.65
CA GLY A 236 -20.92 11.22 8.88
C GLY A 236 -22.02 10.62 9.74
N GLY A 237 -23.25 11.11 9.57
CA GLY A 237 -24.42 10.67 10.32
C GLY A 237 -24.85 9.22 10.00
N GLY A 238 -24.05 8.24 10.40
CA GLY A 238 -24.46 6.84 10.41
C GLY A 238 -23.33 5.80 10.44
N ASP A 239 -22.17 6.05 9.83
CA ASP A 239 -21.24 4.95 9.51
C ASP A 239 -19.81 5.25 9.96
N VAL A 240 -19.53 5.02 11.25
CA VAL A 240 -18.16 5.05 11.77
C VAL A 240 -17.46 3.75 11.38
N ILE A 241 -16.46 3.82 10.50
CA ILE A 241 -15.75 2.64 10.00
C ILE A 241 -14.74 2.15 11.06
N ASN A 242 -14.82 0.88 11.42
CA ASN A 242 -13.81 0.15 12.18
C ASN A 242 -12.63 -0.23 11.27
N ILE A 243 -11.74 0.74 11.03
CA ILE A 243 -10.52 0.54 10.22
C ILE A 243 -9.63 -0.58 10.77
N GLY A 244 -9.66 -0.81 12.08
CA GLY A 244 -8.95 -1.91 12.72
C GLY A 244 -9.42 -3.26 12.23
N GLN A 245 -10.73 -3.46 12.09
CA GLN A 245 -11.30 -4.69 11.55
C GLN A 245 -10.93 -4.88 10.07
N VAL A 246 -11.01 -3.83 9.25
CA VAL A 246 -10.63 -3.86 7.82
C VAL A 246 -9.21 -4.39 7.60
N VAL A 247 -8.27 -4.07 8.49
CA VAL A 247 -6.86 -4.48 8.32
C VAL A 247 -6.42 -5.67 9.16
N ARG A 248 -7.13 -6.01 10.26
CA ARG A 248 -6.74 -7.09 11.17
C ARG A 248 -7.49 -8.40 10.95
N GLU A 249 -8.73 -8.34 10.44
CA GLU A 249 -9.62 -9.51 10.36
C GLU A 249 -8.99 -10.66 9.56
N ASP A 250 -8.39 -10.35 8.41
CA ASP A 250 -7.69 -11.33 7.57
C ASP A 250 -6.36 -10.78 7.08
N PHE A 251 -5.31 -11.05 7.85
CA PHE A 251 -3.94 -10.62 7.58
C PHE A 251 -2.98 -11.79 7.77
N GLU A 252 -2.27 -12.15 6.69
CA GLU A 252 -1.29 -13.22 6.71
C GLU A 252 0.03 -12.78 6.06
N LEU A 253 1.14 -13.17 6.69
CA LEU A 253 2.45 -13.19 6.05
C LEU A 253 2.58 -14.53 5.31
N VAL A 254 2.95 -14.50 4.04
CA VAL A 254 2.95 -15.68 3.18
C VAL A 254 4.24 -15.79 2.38
N ASP A 255 4.58 -17.02 2.00
CA ASP A 255 5.67 -17.31 1.06
C ASP A 255 5.24 -16.99 -0.39
N SER A 256 5.99 -16.12 -1.06
CA SER A 256 5.77 -15.76 -2.47
C SER A 256 5.85 -16.95 -3.42
N ALA A 257 6.61 -18.01 -3.11
CA ALA A 257 6.63 -19.24 -3.90
C ALA A 257 5.25 -19.94 -3.90
N GLY A 258 4.56 -19.91 -2.76
CA GLY A 258 3.23 -20.51 -2.55
C GLY A 258 2.05 -19.59 -2.88
N CYS A 259 2.29 -18.27 -3.03
CA CYS A 259 1.24 -17.29 -3.26
C CYS A 259 1.42 -16.52 -4.57
N ALA A 260 0.68 -16.93 -5.61
CA ALA A 260 0.75 -16.33 -6.94
C ALA A 260 0.48 -14.81 -6.93
N GLY A 261 -0.44 -14.34 -6.08
CA GLY A 261 -0.74 -12.92 -5.96
C GLY A 261 0.40 -12.09 -5.37
N VAL A 262 1.13 -12.61 -4.38
CA VAL A 262 2.33 -11.93 -3.85
C VAL A 262 3.43 -11.90 -4.92
N GLN A 263 3.58 -12.96 -5.71
CA GLN A 263 4.51 -12.96 -6.83
C GLN A 263 4.12 -11.94 -7.93
N VAL A 264 2.83 -11.67 -8.13
CA VAL A 264 2.40 -10.54 -8.98
C VAL A 264 2.84 -9.20 -8.38
N ALA A 265 2.69 -9.02 -7.06
CA ALA A 265 3.13 -7.80 -6.37
C ALA A 265 4.67 -7.61 -6.46
N ASP A 266 5.46 -8.68 -6.35
CA ASP A 266 6.93 -8.69 -6.57
C ASP A 266 7.31 -8.18 -7.97
N LEU A 267 6.63 -8.70 -9.00
CA LEU A 267 6.88 -8.32 -10.40
C LEU A 267 6.44 -6.88 -10.68
N LEU A 268 5.38 -6.40 -10.03
CA LEU A 268 4.93 -5.00 -10.13
C LEU A 268 5.90 -4.06 -9.42
N SER A 269 6.30 -4.36 -8.18
CA SER A 269 7.21 -3.52 -7.39
C SER A 269 8.58 -3.43 -8.06
N SER A 270 9.12 -4.57 -8.50
CA SER A 270 10.40 -4.65 -9.18
C SER A 270 10.36 -3.96 -10.55
N GLY A 271 9.27 -4.11 -11.30
CA GLY A 271 9.14 -3.47 -12.61
C GLY A 271 8.99 -1.96 -12.51
N LEU A 272 8.15 -1.45 -11.61
CA LEU A 272 8.07 -0.01 -11.34
C LEU A 272 9.43 0.55 -10.92
N ARG A 273 10.13 -0.14 -10.00
CA ARG A 273 11.47 0.27 -9.58
C ARG A 273 12.46 0.31 -10.75
N ARG A 274 12.46 -0.72 -11.62
CA ARG A 274 13.32 -0.75 -12.81
C ARG A 274 12.97 0.36 -13.80
N LEU A 275 11.69 0.66 -13.97
CA LEU A 275 11.21 1.75 -14.83
C LEU A 275 11.69 3.12 -14.32
N LEU A 276 11.50 3.41 -13.04
CA LEU A 276 11.91 4.69 -12.43
C LEU A 276 13.43 4.91 -12.46
N ARG A 277 14.21 3.82 -12.59
CA ARG A 277 15.68 3.86 -12.70
C ARG A 277 16.18 3.80 -14.15
N GLY A 278 15.30 3.90 -15.14
CA GLY A 278 15.66 3.89 -16.57
C GLY A 278 16.17 2.54 -17.08
N GLY A 279 15.75 1.43 -16.46
CA GLY A 279 16.31 0.10 -16.74
C GLY A 279 15.64 -0.68 -17.88
N PHE A 280 14.66 -0.13 -18.59
CA PHE A 280 13.96 -0.80 -19.69
C PHE A 280 14.35 -0.23 -21.05
N SER A 281 14.37 -1.09 -22.06
CA SER A 281 14.68 -0.71 -23.45
C SER A 281 13.56 0.13 -24.08
N ASN A 282 12.30 -0.12 -23.69
CA ASN A 282 11.12 0.64 -24.11
C ASN A 282 10.30 1.11 -22.89
N PRO A 283 10.78 2.17 -22.19
CA PRO A 283 10.21 2.56 -20.91
C PRO A 283 8.79 3.12 -21.04
N GLU A 284 8.43 3.77 -22.15
CA GLU A 284 7.09 4.34 -22.36
C GLU A 284 6.02 3.25 -22.49
N THR A 285 6.31 2.18 -23.23
CA THR A 285 5.39 1.03 -23.35
C THR A 285 5.16 0.35 -22.00
N VAL A 286 6.23 0.19 -21.21
CA VAL A 286 6.13 -0.37 -19.85
C VAL A 286 5.32 0.56 -18.94
N ALA A 287 5.57 1.87 -19.00
CA ALA A 287 4.81 2.87 -18.25
C ALA A 287 3.31 2.84 -18.60
N GLN A 288 2.96 2.76 -19.88
CA GLN A 288 1.57 2.64 -20.34
C GLN A 288 0.90 1.38 -19.78
N LEU A 289 1.59 0.24 -19.86
CA LEU A 289 1.04 -1.05 -19.39
C LEU A 289 0.92 -1.12 -17.87
N LEU A 290 1.89 -0.59 -17.13
CA LEU A 290 1.78 -0.44 -15.67
C LEU A 290 0.59 0.44 -15.30
N GLY A 291 0.45 1.60 -15.95
CA GLY A 291 -0.71 2.48 -15.78
C GLY A 291 -2.02 1.76 -16.07
N SER A 292 -2.10 0.97 -17.14
CA SER A 292 -3.32 0.23 -17.50
C SER A 292 -3.71 -0.89 -16.51
N ASN A 293 -2.80 -1.24 -15.61
CA ASN A 293 -3.07 -2.12 -14.47
C ASN A 293 -3.46 -1.35 -13.21
N MET A 294 -3.27 -0.03 -13.14
CA MET A 294 -3.62 0.83 -12.01
C MET A 294 -4.99 1.49 -12.18
N VAL A 295 -5.48 2.11 -11.11
CA VAL A 295 -6.73 2.88 -11.09
C VAL A 295 -6.46 4.37 -11.21
N GLN A 296 -7.35 5.07 -11.89
CA GLN A 296 -7.37 6.52 -11.92
C GLN A 296 -7.63 7.05 -10.51
N GLU A 297 -6.77 7.96 -10.06
CA GLU A 297 -6.90 8.56 -8.76
C GLU A 297 -7.95 9.68 -8.73
N VAL A 298 -8.47 9.92 -7.53
CA VAL A 298 -9.36 11.04 -7.21
C VAL A 298 -8.57 12.17 -6.55
N ARG A 299 -9.15 13.38 -6.48
CA ARG A 299 -8.57 14.55 -5.76
C ARG A 299 -7.16 14.96 -6.22
N ASN A 300 -6.87 14.94 -7.53
CA ASN A 300 -5.57 15.30 -8.09
C ASN A 300 -4.39 14.45 -7.57
N GLN A 301 -4.65 13.27 -7.00
CA GLN A 301 -3.58 12.34 -6.64
C GLN A 301 -3.00 11.66 -7.88
N VAL A 302 -1.80 11.08 -7.72
CA VAL A 302 -1.10 10.32 -8.76
C VAL A 302 -1.15 8.81 -8.45
N PRO A 303 -1.27 7.93 -9.47
CA PRO A 303 -1.42 6.49 -9.26
C PRO A 303 -0.20 5.85 -8.57
N VAL A 304 1.00 6.35 -8.88
CA VAL A 304 2.22 6.05 -8.14
C VAL A 304 2.45 7.20 -7.16
N MET A 305 2.09 6.96 -5.89
CA MET A 305 2.29 7.95 -4.85
C MET A 305 3.78 8.08 -4.54
N LEU A 306 4.31 9.31 -4.60
CA LEU A 306 5.69 9.60 -4.25
C LEU A 306 5.74 10.08 -2.80
N VAL A 307 6.56 9.41 -1.98
CA VAL A 307 6.72 9.76 -0.57
C VAL A 307 8.03 10.49 -0.37
N SER A 308 7.92 11.66 0.25
CA SER A 308 9.03 12.33 0.92
C SER A 308 8.80 12.30 2.44
N LEU A 309 9.87 12.15 3.21
CA LEU A 309 9.78 12.15 4.67
C LEU A 309 9.92 13.55 5.26
N ASP A 310 10.77 14.39 4.68
CA ASP A 310 11.14 15.66 5.33
C ASP A 310 11.43 16.80 4.33
N LYS A 311 11.37 16.50 3.02
CA LYS A 311 11.71 17.47 1.97
C LYS A 311 10.75 17.37 0.80
N THR A 312 10.18 18.49 0.39
CA THR A 312 9.58 18.60 -0.93
C THR A 312 10.71 18.68 -1.97
N ALA A 313 10.62 17.88 -3.01
CA ALA A 313 11.56 17.92 -4.12
C ALA A 313 10.87 17.49 -5.41
N ASP A 314 11.42 17.99 -6.52
CA ASP A 314 11.00 17.58 -7.84
C ASP A 314 11.63 16.23 -8.21
N VAL A 315 10.87 15.43 -8.96
CA VAL A 315 11.40 14.28 -9.68
C VAL A 315 12.14 14.73 -10.94
N SER A 316 13.10 13.93 -11.40
CA SER A 316 13.76 14.20 -12.67
C SER A 316 12.77 14.23 -13.84
N SER A 317 13.07 15.01 -14.88
CA SER A 317 12.16 15.21 -16.02
C SER A 317 11.78 13.90 -16.73
N GLY A 318 12.72 12.96 -16.82
CA GLY A 318 12.47 11.62 -17.35
C GLY A 318 11.48 10.83 -16.49
N VAL A 319 11.65 10.83 -15.16
CA VAL A 319 10.71 10.18 -14.25
C VAL A 319 9.34 10.86 -14.30
N ALA A 320 9.29 12.20 -14.30
CA ALA A 320 8.05 12.96 -14.44
C ALA A 320 7.27 12.58 -15.71
N HIS A 321 7.98 12.43 -16.83
CA HIS A 321 7.41 11.99 -18.11
C HIS A 321 6.76 10.61 -18.01
N LEU A 322 7.48 9.63 -17.45
CA LEU A 322 6.97 8.26 -17.29
C LEU A 322 5.76 8.21 -16.33
N LEU A 323 5.77 8.98 -15.24
CA LEU A 323 4.64 9.09 -14.32
C LEU A 323 3.40 9.71 -14.97
N ARG A 324 3.57 10.66 -15.89
CA ARG A 324 2.46 11.21 -16.69
C ARG A 324 1.87 10.16 -17.63
N ILE A 325 2.70 9.36 -18.29
CA ILE A 325 2.24 8.24 -19.13
C ILE A 325 1.45 7.22 -18.30
N ILE A 326 1.96 6.84 -17.12
CA ILE A 326 1.25 5.95 -16.18
C ILE A 326 -0.12 6.54 -15.85
N SER A 327 -0.16 7.81 -15.46
CA SER A 327 -1.40 8.51 -15.06
C SER A 327 -2.44 8.54 -16.17
N ALA A 328 -2.03 8.87 -17.40
CA ALA A 328 -2.89 8.92 -18.57
C ALA A 328 -3.41 7.54 -19.01
N SER A 329 -2.74 6.46 -18.59
CA SER A 329 -3.07 5.09 -19.02
C SER A 329 -3.92 4.32 -18.00
N THR A 330 -4.26 4.95 -16.87
CA THR A 330 -5.01 4.30 -15.78
C THR A 330 -6.42 3.89 -16.16
N ARG A 331 -6.96 2.93 -15.41
CA ARG A 331 -8.36 2.54 -15.55
C ARG A 331 -9.26 3.60 -14.94
N PRO A 332 -10.25 4.12 -15.69
CA PRO A 332 -11.09 5.20 -15.18
C PRO A 332 -11.99 4.72 -14.04
N MET A 333 -12.33 5.63 -13.12
CA MET A 333 -13.54 5.45 -12.31
C MET A 333 -14.78 5.59 -13.22
N LEU A 334 -15.86 4.84 -12.97
CA LEU A 334 -17.08 4.98 -13.79
C LEU A 334 -17.85 6.24 -13.41
N THR A 335 -17.80 6.60 -12.12
CA THR A 335 -18.37 7.79 -11.51
C THR A 335 -17.34 8.38 -10.55
N GLN A 336 -17.23 9.71 -10.49
CA GLN A 336 -16.29 10.45 -9.65
C GLN A 336 -17.00 11.24 -8.56
#